data_AF-D5Q2V1-F1
#
_entry.id   AF-D5Q2V1-F1
#
_cell.length_a   1.000
_cell.length_b   1.000
_cell.length_c   1.000
_cell.angle_alpha   90.00
_cell.angle_beta   90.00
_cell.angle_gamma   90.00
#
_symmetry.space_group_name_H-M   'P 1'
#
loop_
_entity.id
_entity.type
_entity.pdbx_description
1 polymer ?
#
loop_
_entity_poly.entity_id
_entity_poly.type
_entity_poly.pdbx_seq_one_letter_code
_entity_poly.pdbx_strand_id
1 'polypeptide(L)'
;MTVLGRGSENDFNREGKLGDLFFLFFIYQEINKSLKESKKMIIITNNPKVKEEVQDREVLFKDTTYIGILEASRDLIHEGYELLSHPLYGSVKPNETPYRTVVLKKGNRLDINSLTLIEEAIITASKFQNNKKTPKWTESVQDDFRVIDYDIFYNTIQRMQYE
;
A
#
# COMPACT_ATOMS: atom_id res chain seq x y z
N MET A 1 74.75 -1.14 -18.76
CA MET A 1 73.83 -0.44 -19.67
C MET A 1 72.48 -1.14 -19.58
N THR A 2 71.57 -0.47 -18.86
CA THR A 2 70.10 -0.60 -18.86
C THR A 2 69.44 -1.96 -18.59
N VAL A 3 69.01 -2.12 -17.33
CA VAL A 3 67.85 -2.97 -16.96
C VAL A 3 66.60 -2.15 -17.26
N LEU A 4 65.83 -2.51 -18.30
CA LEU A 4 64.46 -2.00 -18.47
C LEU A 4 63.49 -3.06 -17.95
N GLY A 5 63.01 -2.83 -16.72
CA GLY A 5 61.88 -3.56 -16.17
C GLY A 5 60.63 -3.27 -16.99
N ARG A 6 60.00 -4.31 -17.54
CA ARG A 6 58.62 -4.24 -18.01
C ARG A 6 57.71 -4.30 -16.78
N GLY A 7 57.48 -3.14 -16.17
CA GLY A 7 56.39 -2.93 -15.23
C GLY A 7 55.06 -2.77 -15.99
N SER A 8 54.23 -3.79 -15.85
CA SER A 8 52.77 -3.82 -16.01
C SER A 8 51.99 -2.51 -16.31
N GLU A 9 51.65 -2.29 -17.58
CA GLU A 9 50.51 -1.41 -17.97
C GLU A 9 49.14 -2.08 -17.72
N ASN A 10 49.11 -3.39 -17.45
CA ASN A 10 47.88 -4.18 -17.31
C ASN A 10 47.28 -4.22 -15.90
N ASP A 11 47.96 -3.67 -14.89
CA ASP A 11 47.49 -3.73 -13.50
C ASP A 11 46.80 -2.42 -13.08
N PHE A 12 47.21 -1.27 -13.62
CA PHE A 12 46.60 0.04 -13.35
C PHE A 12 45.15 0.17 -13.90
N ASN A 13 44.78 -0.63 -14.90
CA ASN A 13 43.45 -0.61 -15.53
C ASN A 13 42.47 -1.64 -14.92
N ARG A 14 42.94 -2.57 -14.08
CA ARG A 14 42.07 -3.54 -13.39
C ARG A 14 41.48 -2.98 -12.11
N GLU A 15 42.23 -2.19 -11.36
CA GLU A 15 41.75 -1.56 -10.12
C GLU A 15 40.65 -0.53 -10.40
N GLY A 16 40.79 0.28 -11.45
CA GLY A 16 39.72 1.19 -11.90
C GLY A 16 38.45 0.46 -12.35
N LYS A 17 38.58 -0.62 -13.12
CA LYS A 17 37.43 -1.46 -13.53
C LYS A 17 36.77 -2.19 -12.37
N LEU A 18 37.53 -2.64 -11.36
CA LEU A 18 36.95 -3.22 -10.14
C LEU A 18 36.22 -2.16 -9.33
N GLY A 19 36.77 -0.95 -9.19
CA GLY A 19 36.12 0.18 -8.53
C GLY A 19 34.79 0.56 -9.20
N ASP A 20 34.77 0.63 -10.52
CA ASP A 20 33.55 0.87 -11.30
C ASP A 20 32.53 -0.26 -11.12
N LEU A 21 32.98 -1.52 -11.08
CA LEU A 21 32.10 -2.67 -10.86
C LEU A 21 31.51 -2.68 -9.43
N PHE A 22 32.31 -2.31 -8.42
CA PHE A 22 31.83 -2.14 -7.05
C PHE A 22 30.84 -0.98 -6.93
N PHE A 23 31.10 0.14 -7.61
CA PHE A 23 30.17 1.26 -7.65
C PHE A 23 28.84 0.90 -8.31
N LEU A 24 28.89 0.21 -9.47
CA LEU A 24 27.68 -0.29 -10.14
C LEU A 24 26.93 -1.31 -9.29
N PHE A 25 27.64 -2.19 -8.57
CA PHE A 25 27.02 -3.12 -7.63
C PHE A 25 26.32 -2.39 -6.49
N PHE A 26 26.95 -1.37 -5.90
CA PHE A 26 26.34 -0.58 -4.84
C PHE A 26 25.08 0.15 -5.33
N ILE A 27 25.14 0.80 -6.49
CA ILE A 27 23.97 1.44 -7.12
C ILE A 27 22.87 0.42 -7.40
N TYR A 28 23.22 -0.77 -7.89
CA TYR A 28 22.26 -1.85 -8.10
C TYR A 28 21.57 -2.29 -6.79
N GLN A 29 22.31 -2.41 -5.69
CA GLN A 29 21.72 -2.73 -4.39
C GLN A 29 20.77 -1.62 -3.89
N GLU A 30 21.16 -0.35 -4.04
CA GLU A 30 20.34 0.78 -3.60
C GLU A 30 19.06 0.92 -4.43
N ILE A 31 19.15 0.74 -5.76
CA ILE A 31 17.99 0.70 -6.65
C ILE A 31 17.06 -0.45 -6.27
N ASN A 32 17.57 -1.65 -6.04
CA ASN A 32 16.73 -2.78 -5.64
C ASN A 32 16.05 -2.58 -4.30
N LYS A 33 16.75 -1.97 -3.34
CA LYS A 33 16.17 -1.60 -2.05
C LYS A 33 15.04 -0.59 -2.23
N SER A 34 15.27 0.48 -2.99
CA SER A 34 14.26 1.49 -3.31
C SER A 34 13.04 0.88 -4.04
N LEU A 35 13.26 0.00 -5.01
CA LEU A 35 12.19 -0.72 -5.72
C LEU A 35 11.41 -1.67 -4.80
N LYS A 36 12.04 -2.24 -3.78
CA LYS A 36 11.38 -3.07 -2.77
C LYS A 36 10.53 -2.21 -1.83
N GLU A 37 11.02 -1.04 -1.43
CA GLU A 37 10.28 -0.08 -0.62
C GLU A 37 9.07 0.51 -1.38
N SER A 38 9.20 0.79 -2.69
CA SER A 38 8.10 1.21 -3.56
C SER A 38 7.11 0.09 -3.93
N LYS A 39 7.27 -1.11 -3.35
CA LYS A 39 6.31 -2.21 -3.46
C LYS A 39 5.66 -2.54 -2.11
N LYS A 40 5.97 -1.78 -1.05
CA LYS A 40 5.42 -2.05 0.27
C LYS A 40 3.92 -1.75 0.28
N MET A 41 3.14 -2.80 0.49
CA MET A 41 1.69 -2.73 0.64
C MET A 41 1.33 -2.41 2.10
N ILE A 42 0.38 -1.50 2.28
CA ILE A 42 -0.21 -1.16 3.56
C ILE A 42 -1.72 -1.36 3.51
N ILE A 43 -2.28 -1.90 4.59
CA ILE A 43 -3.71 -2.12 4.75
C ILE A 43 -4.20 -1.14 5.81
N ILE A 44 -5.12 -0.25 5.47
CA ILE A 44 -5.75 0.64 6.43
C ILE A 44 -7.18 0.18 6.70
N THR A 45 -7.55 0.04 7.97
CA THR A 45 -8.82 -0.56 8.36
C THR A 45 -9.31 -0.10 9.72
N ASN A 46 -10.62 -0.06 9.91
CA ASN A 46 -11.25 0.02 11.24
C ASN A 46 -11.89 -1.32 11.67
N ASN A 47 -11.71 -2.38 10.89
CA ASN A 47 -12.24 -3.70 11.17
C ASN A 47 -11.26 -4.49 12.06
N PRO A 48 -11.62 -4.79 13.33
CA PRO A 48 -10.71 -5.48 14.24
C PRO A 48 -10.37 -6.89 13.75
N LYS A 49 -11.28 -7.55 13.02
CA LYS A 49 -11.00 -8.87 12.42
C LYS A 49 -9.81 -8.82 11.45
N VAL A 50 -9.69 -7.77 10.64
CA VAL A 50 -8.55 -7.62 9.72
C VAL A 50 -7.25 -7.46 10.50
N LYS A 51 -7.26 -6.69 11.59
CA LYS A 51 -6.09 -6.51 12.47
C LYS A 51 -5.65 -7.82 13.14
N GLU A 52 -6.60 -8.65 13.54
CA GLU A 52 -6.33 -9.92 14.25
C GLU A 52 -5.81 -11.01 13.30
N GLU A 53 -6.40 -11.11 12.12
CA GLU A 53 -6.15 -12.23 11.18
C GLU A 53 -4.96 -11.98 10.23
N VAL A 54 -4.57 -10.72 10.01
CA VAL A 54 -3.47 -10.37 9.10
C VAL A 54 -2.17 -10.17 9.88
N GLN A 55 -1.25 -11.12 9.78
CA GLN A 55 0.02 -11.09 10.53
C GLN A 55 1.25 -10.72 9.67
N ASP A 56 1.24 -11.08 8.38
CA ASP A 56 2.43 -10.95 7.50
C ASP A 56 2.47 -9.64 6.69
N ARG A 57 1.60 -8.68 7.01
CA ARG A 57 1.45 -7.43 6.26
C ARG A 57 1.29 -6.25 7.21
N GLU A 58 1.66 -5.07 6.73
CA GLU A 58 1.51 -3.84 7.50
C GLU A 58 0.03 -3.45 7.57
N VAL A 59 -0.55 -3.51 8.76
CA VAL A 59 -1.93 -3.11 9.05
C VAL A 59 -1.93 -1.83 9.89
N LEU A 60 -2.43 -0.75 9.31
CA LEU A 60 -2.75 0.49 10.00
C LEU A 60 -4.20 0.47 10.48
N PHE A 61 -4.39 -0.04 11.70
CA PHE A 61 -5.70 -0.01 12.35
C PHE A 61 -6.03 1.41 12.85
N LYS A 62 -7.22 1.91 12.52
CA LYS A 62 -7.74 3.18 13.03
C LYS A 62 -9.12 3.00 13.62
N ASP A 63 -9.30 3.37 14.89
CA ASP A 63 -10.61 3.45 15.52
C ASP A 63 -11.34 4.72 15.05
N THR A 64 -11.98 4.62 13.88
CA THR A 64 -12.69 5.72 13.22
C THR A 64 -13.84 5.20 12.38
N THR A 65 -14.61 6.12 11.79
CA THR A 65 -15.77 5.79 10.94
C THR A 65 -15.33 5.25 9.58
N TYR A 66 -16.29 4.69 8.83
CA TYR A 66 -16.11 4.31 7.42
C TYR A 66 -15.46 5.44 6.60
N ILE A 67 -15.97 6.68 6.73
CA ILE A 67 -15.42 7.85 6.02
C ILE A 67 -14.03 8.19 6.53
N GLY A 68 -13.77 8.08 7.83
CA GLY A 68 -12.45 8.33 8.40
C GLY A 68 -11.36 7.40 7.86
N ILE A 69 -11.70 6.16 7.50
CA ILE A 69 -10.78 5.26 6.79
C ILE A 69 -10.49 5.76 5.37
N LEU A 70 -11.50 6.26 4.66
CA LEU A 70 -11.32 6.84 3.33
C LEU A 70 -10.46 8.11 3.37
N GLU A 71 -10.71 9.01 4.33
CA GLU A 71 -9.94 10.24 4.53
C GLU A 71 -8.48 9.93 4.86
N ALA A 72 -8.23 8.98 5.78
CA ALA A 72 -6.87 8.56 6.09
C ALA A 72 -6.17 7.87 4.90
N SER A 73 -6.92 7.18 4.04
CA SER A 73 -6.39 6.63 2.79
C SER A 73 -5.99 7.75 1.82
N ARG A 74 -6.82 8.80 1.70
CA ARG A 74 -6.52 9.99 0.90
C ARG A 74 -5.26 10.70 1.39
N ASP A 75 -5.08 10.84 2.70
CA ASP A 75 -3.88 11.47 3.26
C ASP A 75 -2.62 10.69 2.87
N LEU A 76 -2.65 9.35 2.92
CA LEU A 76 -1.56 8.52 2.39
C LEU A 76 -1.36 8.71 0.87
N ILE A 77 -2.43 8.84 0.10
CA ILE A 77 -2.31 9.09 -1.35
C ILE A 77 -1.59 10.41 -1.63
N HIS A 78 -1.86 11.47 -0.85
CA HIS A 78 -1.10 12.72 -0.93
C HIS A 78 0.39 12.54 -0.60
N GLU A 79 0.73 11.58 0.26
CA GLU A 79 2.12 11.17 0.56
C GLU A 79 2.73 10.23 -0.50
N GLY A 80 2.08 10.07 -1.65
CA GLY A 80 2.56 9.27 -2.78
C GLY A 80 2.21 7.79 -2.71
N TYR A 81 1.21 7.38 -1.93
CA TYR A 81 0.65 6.03 -2.03
C TYR A 81 -0.35 5.90 -3.18
N GLU A 82 -0.51 4.68 -3.68
CA GLU A 82 -1.41 4.33 -4.78
C GLU A 82 -2.45 3.33 -4.26
N LEU A 83 -3.72 3.49 -4.65
CA LEU A 83 -4.78 2.53 -4.34
C LEU A 83 -4.54 1.22 -5.11
N LEU A 84 -4.68 0.10 -4.39
CA LEU A 84 -4.72 -1.22 -5.01
C LEU A 84 -6.13 -1.79 -5.09
N SER A 85 -7.02 -1.38 -4.18
CA SER A 85 -8.41 -1.80 -4.16
C SER A 85 -9.34 -0.62 -4.41
N HIS A 86 -10.46 -0.84 -5.11
CA HIS A 86 -11.51 0.17 -5.22
C HIS A 86 -12.04 0.54 -3.80
N PRO A 87 -12.08 1.82 -3.40
CA PRO A 87 -12.43 2.21 -2.02
C PRO A 87 -13.86 1.89 -1.63
N LEU A 88 -14.77 1.85 -2.60
CA LEU A 88 -16.15 1.39 -2.46
C LEU A 88 -16.28 0.00 -3.08
N TYR A 89 -16.04 -1.06 -2.30
CA TYR A 89 -16.25 -2.44 -2.75
C TYR A 89 -17.44 -3.08 -2.03
N GLY A 90 -17.97 -4.12 -2.65
CA GLY A 90 -19.11 -4.88 -2.14
C GLY A 90 -20.45 -4.23 -2.44
N SER A 91 -21.52 -4.98 -2.21
CA SER A 91 -22.90 -4.51 -2.43
C SER A 91 -23.51 -3.80 -1.21
N VAL A 92 -22.81 -3.83 -0.07
CA VAL A 92 -23.24 -3.17 1.17
C VAL A 92 -22.97 -1.67 1.05
N LYS A 93 -23.99 -0.85 1.30
CA LYS A 93 -23.86 0.60 1.13
C LYS A 93 -22.98 1.21 2.24
N PRO A 94 -22.31 2.34 1.98
CA PRO A 94 -21.46 3.02 2.97
C PRO A 94 -22.17 3.46 4.25
N ASN A 95 -23.51 3.53 4.24
CA ASN A 95 -24.33 3.82 5.42
C ASN A 95 -25.04 2.58 6.02
N GLU A 96 -24.69 1.39 5.58
CA GLU A 96 -25.17 0.13 6.14
C GLU A 96 -24.09 -0.51 7.02
N THR A 97 -22.83 -0.51 6.59
CA THR A 97 -21.71 -1.05 7.38
C THR A 97 -20.95 0.05 8.13
N PRO A 98 -20.47 -0.21 9.36
CA PRO A 98 -19.50 0.67 10.02
C PRO A 98 -18.05 0.38 9.59
N TYR A 99 -17.78 -0.77 8.97
CA TYR A 99 -16.43 -1.26 8.69
C TYR A 99 -15.98 -1.02 7.26
N ARG A 100 -14.69 -0.72 7.13
CA ARG A 100 -14.02 -0.48 5.86
C ARG A 100 -12.55 -0.89 5.94
N THR A 101 -12.09 -1.54 4.90
CA THR A 101 -10.67 -1.78 4.64
C THR A 101 -10.28 -1.19 3.28
N VAL A 102 -9.09 -0.60 3.19
CA VAL A 102 -8.50 -0.09 1.95
C VAL A 102 -7.05 -0.58 1.86
N VAL A 103 -6.66 -1.01 0.68
CA VAL A 103 -5.31 -1.51 0.42
C VAL A 103 -4.59 -0.50 -0.47
N LEU A 104 -3.39 -0.08 -0.03
CA LEU A 104 -2.53 0.82 -0.78
C LEU A 104 -1.13 0.20 -0.94
N LYS A 105 -0.35 0.70 -1.90
CA LYS A 105 1.10 0.49 -1.97
C LYS A 105 1.81 1.83 -1.97
N LYS A 106 3.04 1.85 -1.45
CA LYS A 106 3.88 3.04 -1.58
C LYS A 106 4.24 3.23 -3.06
N GLY A 107 3.95 4.40 -3.61
CA GLY A 107 4.40 4.82 -4.93
C GLY A 107 5.56 5.81 -4.83
N ASN A 108 6.03 6.27 -6.00
CA ASN A 108 7.15 7.22 -6.11
C ASN A 108 6.68 8.66 -6.36
N ARG A 109 5.39 8.86 -6.65
CA ARG A 109 4.77 10.15 -6.95
C ARG A 109 3.29 10.11 -6.60
N LEU A 110 2.66 11.28 -6.55
CA LEU A 110 1.21 11.39 -6.43
C LEU A 110 0.53 10.68 -7.61
N ASP A 111 -0.35 9.72 -7.31
CA ASP A 111 -1.18 9.06 -8.30
C ASP A 111 -2.56 9.75 -8.39
N ILE A 112 -2.73 10.53 -9.46
CA ILE A 112 -3.94 11.34 -9.67
C ILE A 112 -5.20 10.48 -9.81
N ASN A 113 -5.08 9.27 -10.36
CA ASN A 113 -6.19 8.33 -10.49
C ASN A 113 -6.67 7.87 -9.11
N SER A 114 -5.74 7.48 -8.23
CA SER A 114 -6.02 7.11 -6.85
C SER A 114 -6.64 8.25 -6.07
N LEU A 115 -6.10 9.47 -6.24
CA LEU A 115 -6.63 10.66 -5.59
C LEU A 115 -8.07 10.97 -6.04
N THR A 116 -8.32 10.93 -7.35
CA THR A 116 -9.66 11.15 -7.91
C THR A 116 -10.64 10.11 -7.36
N LEU A 117 -10.23 8.83 -7.37
CA LEU A 117 -11.08 7.73 -6.95
C LEU A 117 -11.42 7.78 -5.44
N ILE A 118 -10.46 8.11 -4.59
CA ILE A 118 -10.72 8.21 -3.14
C ILE A 118 -11.62 9.41 -2.81
N GLU A 119 -11.46 10.55 -3.51
CA GLU A 119 -12.30 11.72 -3.31
C GLU A 119 -13.74 11.46 -3.75
N GLU A 120 -13.94 10.83 -4.91
CA GLU A 120 -15.27 10.39 -5.36
C GLU A 120 -15.92 9.41 -4.38
N ALA A 121 -15.13 8.51 -3.79
CA ALA A 121 -15.58 7.58 -2.78
C ALA A 121 -16.02 8.30 -1.48
N ILE A 122 -15.24 9.29 -1.01
CA ILE A 122 -15.58 10.11 0.16
C ILE A 122 -16.87 10.88 -0.09
N ILE A 123 -17.01 11.54 -1.24
CA ILE A 123 -18.23 12.28 -1.62
C ILE A 123 -19.43 11.35 -1.64
N THR A 124 -19.30 10.18 -2.26
CA THR A 124 -20.38 9.19 -2.36
C THR A 124 -20.77 8.67 -0.98
N ALA A 125 -19.80 8.24 -0.17
CA ALA A 125 -20.05 7.76 1.20
C ALA A 125 -20.71 8.85 2.06
N SER A 126 -20.28 10.10 1.93
CA SER A 126 -20.86 11.25 2.63
C SER A 126 -22.33 11.47 2.24
N LYS A 127 -22.68 11.35 0.95
CA LYS A 127 -24.08 11.42 0.50
C LYS A 127 -24.94 10.33 1.14
N PHE A 128 -24.46 9.08 1.18
CA PHE A 128 -25.15 7.99 1.87
C PHE A 128 -25.36 8.28 3.36
N GLN A 129 -24.31 8.73 4.04
CA GLN A 129 -24.36 9.09 5.47
C GLN A 129 -25.25 10.29 5.77
N ASN A 130 -25.42 11.22 4.83
CA ASN A 130 -26.34 12.35 4.98
C ASN A 130 -27.79 11.95 4.72
N ASN A 131 -28.02 11.03 3.79
CA ASN A 131 -29.37 10.52 3.49
C ASN A 131 -29.92 9.66 4.64
N LYS A 132 -29.10 8.77 5.19
CA LYS A 132 -29.45 7.94 6.34
C LYS A 132 -28.18 7.55 7.07
N LYS A 133 -28.10 7.84 8.37
CA LYS A 133 -26.95 7.46 9.21
C LYS A 133 -26.85 5.94 9.35
N THR A 134 -25.63 5.44 9.50
CA THR A 134 -25.41 4.03 9.86
C THR A 134 -26.15 3.70 11.16
N PRO A 135 -27.01 2.66 11.17
CA PRO A 135 -27.67 2.24 12.39
C PRO A 135 -26.68 1.81 13.47
N LYS A 136 -27.09 1.95 14.74
CA LYS A 136 -26.40 1.30 15.85
C LYS A 136 -26.78 -0.18 15.84
N TRP A 137 -26.05 -0.97 15.10
CA TRP A 137 -26.27 -2.41 14.96
C TRP A 137 -25.99 -3.15 16.26
N THR A 138 -26.69 -4.27 16.47
CA THR A 138 -26.36 -5.23 17.51
C THR A 138 -24.98 -5.85 17.25
N GLU A 139 -24.35 -6.41 18.27
CA GLU A 139 -23.04 -7.05 18.14
C GLU A 139 -23.02 -8.15 17.07
N SER A 140 -24.04 -9.02 17.04
CA SER A 140 -24.16 -10.07 16.01
C SER A 140 -24.23 -9.51 14.58
N VAL A 141 -24.92 -8.39 14.35
CA VAL A 141 -24.96 -7.78 13.01
C VAL A 141 -23.64 -7.07 12.69
N GLN A 142 -22.96 -6.53 13.70
CA GLN A 142 -21.61 -6.00 13.52
C GLN A 142 -20.62 -7.12 13.16
N ASP A 143 -20.70 -8.28 13.80
CA ASP A 143 -19.89 -9.46 13.46
C ASP A 143 -20.06 -9.84 11.98
N ASP A 144 -21.30 -9.89 11.49
CA ASP A 144 -21.58 -10.16 10.07
C ASP A 144 -20.89 -9.13 9.15
N PHE A 145 -20.97 -7.84 9.47
CA PHE A 145 -20.28 -6.81 8.69
C PHE A 145 -18.76 -6.92 8.75
N ARG A 146 -18.18 -7.34 9.89
CA ARG A 146 -16.73 -7.58 9.99
C ARG A 146 -16.31 -8.72 9.08
N VAL A 147 -17.08 -9.81 9.04
CA VAL A 147 -16.81 -10.96 8.17
C VAL A 147 -16.94 -10.56 6.71
N ILE A 148 -18.02 -9.86 6.32
CA ILE A 148 -18.22 -9.41 4.94
C ILE A 148 -17.05 -8.53 4.45
N ASP A 149 -16.66 -7.54 5.25
CA ASP A 149 -15.54 -6.65 4.90
C ASP A 149 -14.22 -7.43 4.79
N TYR A 150 -13.94 -8.30 5.76
CA TYR A 150 -12.75 -9.16 5.78
C TYR A 150 -12.69 -10.07 4.56
N ASP A 151 -13.78 -10.76 4.21
CA ASP A 151 -13.81 -11.71 3.11
C ASP A 151 -13.57 -11.02 1.76
N ILE A 152 -14.17 -9.86 1.52
CA ILE A 152 -13.94 -9.11 0.28
C ILE A 152 -12.49 -8.63 0.21
N PHE A 153 -11.97 -8.08 1.30
CA PHE A 153 -10.57 -7.67 1.41
C PHE A 153 -9.63 -8.85 1.14
N TYR A 154 -9.83 -9.98 1.82
CA TYR A 154 -8.96 -11.14 1.74
C TYR A 154 -8.94 -11.69 0.31
N ASN A 155 -10.10 -11.87 -0.30
CA ASN A 155 -10.19 -12.30 -1.70
C ASN A 155 -9.52 -11.32 -2.67
N THR A 156 -9.60 -10.01 -2.41
CA THR A 156 -8.95 -8.98 -3.21
C THR A 156 -7.42 -9.10 -3.14
N ILE A 157 -6.87 -9.27 -1.93
CA ILE A 157 -5.42 -9.49 -1.73
C ILE A 157 -4.95 -10.78 -2.39
N GLN A 158 -5.70 -11.89 -2.24
CA GLN A 158 -5.31 -13.17 -2.83
C GLN A 158 -5.18 -13.05 -4.35
N ARG A 159 -6.11 -12.38 -5.03
CA ARG A 159 -6.04 -12.17 -6.48
C ARG A 159 -4.80 -11.38 -6.91
N MET A 160 -4.44 -10.34 -6.17
CA MET A 160 -3.23 -9.54 -6.44
C MET A 160 -1.92 -10.32 -6.25
N GLN A 161 -1.91 -11.40 -5.47
CA GLN A 161 -0.71 -12.24 -5.29
C GLN A 161 -0.45 -13.17 -6.48
N TYR A 162 -1.44 -13.40 -7.34
CA TYR A 162 -1.33 -14.24 -8.53
C TYR A 162 -1.03 -13.44 -9.81
N GLU A 163 -0.90 -12.11 -9.71
CA GLU A 163 -0.57 -11.17 -10.81
C GLU A 163 0.90 -10.71 -10.70
#